data_AF-A0AAU4YEI7-F1
#
_entry.id   AF-A0AAU4YEI7-F1
#
_cell.length_a   1.000
_cell.length_b   1.000
_cell.length_c   1.000
_cell.angle_alpha   90.00
_cell.angle_beta   90.00
_cell.angle_gamma   90.00
#
_symmetry.space_group_name_H-M   'P 1'
#
loop_
_entity.id
_entity.type
_entity.pdbx_description
1 polymer ?
#
loop_
_entity_poly.entity_id
_entity_poly.type
_entity_poly.pdbx_seq_one_letter_code
_entity_poly.pdbx_strand_id
1 'polypeptide(L)'
;MPSGLGGIVLQLCRAADSRTARSPSPERRSVADDECLGRGATLESRAYEGQGGGFLSLDGHLNYEVEKAHRDLVVDLRPVGGADSVIAVHDAFADSVSHRYEWQLAPEPGLEIAFGDTESGSRTFLFRKGDAWLKGWVLNPEGAELSTDKDAFKVTRTGTEADFRIVLAVGKGTPPTAAADGSTLSLGSTTYDLDSLGDHRPAGTRESSAPVRDVQ
;
A
#
# COMPACT_ATOMS: atom_id res chain seq x y z
N MET A 1 -20.58 -9.41 -16.85
CA MET A 1 -19.10 -9.41 -16.85
C MET A 1 -18.65 -8.69 -15.58
N PRO A 2 -17.77 -9.24 -14.74
CA PRO A 2 -17.27 -8.50 -13.59
C PRO A 2 -16.22 -7.51 -14.09
N SER A 3 -16.54 -6.22 -14.07
CA SER A 3 -15.57 -5.14 -14.17
C SER A 3 -14.74 -5.16 -12.89
N GLY A 4 -13.67 -5.95 -12.88
CA GLY A 4 -12.67 -5.91 -11.83
C GLY A 4 -12.01 -4.54 -11.81
N LEU A 5 -11.71 -4.03 -10.61
CA LEU A 5 -10.80 -2.90 -10.47
C LEU A 5 -9.48 -3.30 -11.14
N GLY A 6 -9.09 -2.56 -12.19
CA GLY A 6 -7.82 -2.78 -12.88
C GLY A 6 -6.63 -2.69 -11.93
N GLY A 7 -5.51 -3.28 -12.34
CA GLY A 7 -4.32 -3.44 -11.50
C GLY A 7 -3.88 -2.13 -10.85
N ILE A 8 -3.84 -2.11 -9.52
CA ILE A 8 -3.27 -1.01 -8.75
C ILE A 8 -1.75 -1.14 -8.81
N VAL A 9 -1.08 -0.18 -9.44
CA VAL A 9 0.39 -0.08 -9.38
C VAL A 9 0.76 0.77 -8.19
N LEU A 10 1.31 0.11 -7.16
CA LEU A 10 2.00 0.76 -6.05
C LEU A 10 3.41 1.10 -6.51
N GLN A 11 3.61 2.35 -6.90
CA GLN A 11 4.92 2.86 -7.28
C GLN A 11 5.40 3.83 -6.20
N LEU A 12 6.69 3.87 -5.95
CA LEU A 12 7.30 4.81 -5.03
C LEU A 12 8.36 5.57 -5.81
N CYS A 13 8.28 6.90 -5.79
CA CYS A 13 9.14 7.76 -6.59
C CYS A 13 9.95 8.65 -5.67
N ARG A 14 11.27 8.72 -5.91
CA ARG A 14 12.09 9.83 -5.42
C ARG A 14 11.87 11.01 -6.37
N ALA A 15 11.40 12.14 -5.86
CA ALA A 15 11.38 13.37 -6.67
C ALA A 15 12.83 13.82 -6.87
N ALA A 16 13.32 13.79 -8.12
CA ALA A 16 14.64 14.29 -8.44
C ALA A 16 14.70 15.81 -8.21
N ASP A 17 15.70 16.24 -7.44
CA ASP A 17 15.97 17.66 -7.20
C ASP A 17 16.35 18.33 -8.53
N SER A 18 15.61 19.38 -8.90
CA SER A 18 15.68 20.03 -10.21
C SER A 18 16.96 20.87 -10.37
N ARG A 19 18.09 20.22 -10.68
CA ARG A 19 19.30 20.90 -11.17
C ARG A 19 19.35 20.97 -12.69
N THR A 20 19.75 22.14 -13.17
CA THR A 20 19.75 22.65 -14.54
C THR A 20 20.34 21.68 -15.57
N ALA A 21 19.52 21.15 -16.47
CA ALA A 21 19.96 20.28 -17.56
C ALA A 21 20.55 21.10 -18.74
N ARG A 22 21.81 20.83 -19.10
CA ARG A 22 22.39 21.18 -20.39
C ARG A 22 21.91 20.19 -21.45
N SER A 23 21.48 20.69 -22.61
CA SER A 23 21.04 19.87 -23.76
C SER A 23 22.17 18.96 -24.28
N PRO A 24 22.00 17.62 -24.29
CA PRO A 24 22.91 16.72 -24.99
C PRO A 24 22.53 16.63 -26.48
N SER A 25 23.54 16.46 -27.33
CA SER A 25 23.38 16.19 -28.77
C SER A 25 22.84 14.77 -29.03
N PRO A 26 22.15 14.52 -30.15
CA PRO A 26 21.50 13.24 -30.41
C PRO A 26 22.49 12.23 -31.02
N GLU A 27 23.16 11.45 -30.18
CA GLU A 27 23.82 10.21 -30.63
C GLU A 27 22.85 9.03 -30.53
N ARG A 28 22.73 8.27 -31.63
CA ARG A 28 21.97 7.01 -31.70
C ARG A 28 22.58 5.98 -30.76
N ARG A 29 22.03 5.84 -29.55
CA ARG A 29 22.29 4.66 -28.70
C ARG A 29 21.43 3.50 -29.17
N SER A 30 22.10 2.38 -29.45
CA SER A 30 21.46 1.07 -29.62
C SER A 30 20.68 0.73 -28.36
N VAL A 31 19.40 0.41 -28.54
CA VAL A 31 18.50 -0.15 -27.52
C VAL A 31 18.92 -1.61 -27.30
N ALA A 32 20.08 -1.82 -26.69
CA ALA A 32 20.32 -3.07 -25.98
C ALA A 32 19.57 -2.92 -24.65
N ASP A 33 18.68 -3.85 -24.39
CA ASP A 33 17.80 -3.92 -23.22
C ASP A 33 18.62 -3.78 -21.93
N ASP A 34 18.77 -2.54 -21.47
CA ASP A 34 19.24 -2.23 -20.13
C ASP A 34 18.05 -2.54 -19.23
N GLU A 35 17.83 -3.85 -18.98
CA GLU A 35 16.92 -4.31 -17.96
C GLU A 35 17.30 -3.56 -16.69
N CYS A 36 16.44 -2.63 -16.27
CA CYS A 36 16.60 -1.93 -15.01
C CYS A 36 16.38 -2.97 -13.90
N LEU A 37 17.43 -3.75 -13.61
CA LEU A 37 17.40 -4.77 -12.58
C LEU A 37 17.23 -4.05 -11.24
N GLY A 38 16.10 -4.31 -10.58
CA GLY A 38 15.88 -3.84 -9.23
C GLY A 38 17.01 -4.33 -8.32
N ARG A 39 17.68 -3.39 -7.64
CA ARG A 39 18.73 -3.63 -6.64
C ARG A 39 18.16 -3.89 -5.24
N GLY A 40 16.86 -4.17 -5.13
CA GLY A 40 16.22 -4.47 -3.85
C GLY A 40 16.45 -5.93 -3.41
N ALA A 41 16.24 -6.19 -2.13
CA ALA A 41 16.30 -7.52 -1.54
C ALA A 41 14.97 -7.88 -0.86
N THR A 42 14.54 -9.12 -1.00
CA THR A 42 13.50 -9.68 -0.14
C THR A 42 14.13 -10.17 1.16
N LEU A 43 13.67 -9.62 2.28
CA LEU A 43 14.14 -9.99 3.63
C LEU A 43 13.36 -11.20 4.15
N GLU A 44 12.04 -11.18 3.95
CA GLU A 44 11.14 -12.25 4.37
C GLU A 44 9.95 -12.35 3.39
N SER A 45 9.47 -13.57 3.15
CA SER A 45 8.18 -13.79 2.51
C SER A 45 7.53 -15.05 3.09
N ARG A 46 6.22 -14.99 3.31
CA ARG A 46 5.42 -16.13 3.75
C ARG A 46 4.00 -16.02 3.21
N ALA A 47 3.44 -17.16 2.83
CA ALA A 47 2.02 -17.26 2.48
C ALA A 47 1.18 -17.52 3.72
N TYR A 48 -0.06 -17.03 3.73
CA TYR A 48 -1.05 -17.39 4.72
C TYR A 48 -1.86 -18.59 4.24
N GLU A 49 -1.98 -19.60 5.10
CA GLU A 49 -2.69 -20.83 4.79
C GLU A 49 -4.18 -20.55 4.48
N GLY A 50 -4.68 -21.15 3.39
CA GLY A 50 -6.11 -21.18 3.09
C GLY A 50 -6.75 -19.89 2.60
N GLN A 51 -5.97 -18.85 2.25
CA GLN A 51 -6.53 -17.59 1.72
C GLN A 51 -5.78 -16.98 0.53
N GLY A 52 -4.55 -17.41 0.23
CA GLY A 52 -3.76 -16.90 -0.91
C GLY A 52 -3.10 -15.53 -0.68
N GLY A 53 -3.37 -14.89 0.45
CA GLY A 53 -2.63 -13.73 0.94
C GLY A 53 -1.28 -14.12 1.57
N GLY A 54 -0.59 -13.15 2.15
CA GLY A 54 0.71 -13.39 2.76
C GLY A 54 1.35 -12.15 3.38
N PHE A 55 2.60 -12.30 3.78
CA PHE A 55 3.47 -11.23 4.23
C PHE A 55 4.72 -11.16 3.36
N LEU A 56 5.21 -9.95 3.18
CA LEU A 56 6.43 -9.64 2.46
C LEU A 56 7.18 -8.52 3.19
N SER A 57 8.48 -8.72 3.39
CA SER A 57 9.41 -7.72 3.90
C SER A 57 10.49 -7.48 2.86
N LEU A 58 10.74 -6.22 2.51
CA LEU A 58 11.65 -5.79 1.45
C LEU A 58 12.60 -4.72 1.94
N ASP A 59 13.84 -4.77 1.46
CA ASP A 59 14.80 -3.68 1.50
C ASP A 59 15.04 -3.15 0.09
N GLY A 60 14.67 -1.89 -0.13
CA GLY A 60 14.84 -1.18 -1.40
C GLY A 60 15.89 -0.09 -1.36
N HIS A 61 16.73 0.04 -0.33
CA HIS A 61 17.58 1.23 -0.14
C HIS A 61 18.51 1.49 -1.34
N LEU A 62 19.03 0.43 -1.98
CA LEU A 62 19.84 0.53 -3.19
C LEU A 62 19.04 0.98 -4.43
N ASN A 63 17.73 0.76 -4.48
CA ASN A 63 16.89 1.29 -5.57
C ASN A 63 16.73 2.80 -5.49
N TYR A 64 16.65 3.34 -4.27
CA TYR A 64 16.41 4.76 -4.04
C TYR A 64 17.69 5.57 -3.77
N GLU A 65 18.81 4.88 -3.54
CA GLU A 65 20.10 5.46 -3.17
C GLU A 65 19.96 6.32 -1.90
N VAL A 66 19.42 5.69 -0.87
CA VAL A 66 19.23 6.22 0.50
C VAL A 66 19.80 5.22 1.50
N GLU A 67 19.95 5.62 2.77
CA GLU A 67 20.48 4.73 3.82
C GLU A 67 19.47 3.64 4.23
N LYS A 68 18.18 3.94 4.21
CA LYS A 68 17.10 2.99 4.53
C LYS A 68 15.91 3.20 3.60
N ALA A 69 15.39 2.10 3.05
CA ALA A 69 14.08 2.04 2.41
C ALA A 69 13.47 0.65 2.64
N HIS A 70 12.78 0.49 3.76
CA HIS A 70 12.18 -0.77 4.18
C HIS A 70 10.68 -0.76 3.86
N ARG A 71 10.14 -1.86 3.34
CA ARG A 71 8.69 -2.10 3.23
C ARG A 71 8.30 -3.41 3.91
N ASP A 72 7.38 -3.33 4.86
CA ASP A 72 6.61 -4.49 5.34
C ASP A 72 5.19 -4.42 4.79
N LEU A 73 4.70 -5.55 4.29
CA LEU A 73 3.42 -5.63 3.60
C LEU A 73 2.68 -6.90 3.97
N VAL A 74 1.44 -6.74 4.41
CA VAL A 74 0.47 -7.82 4.66
C VAL A 74 -0.62 -7.73 3.59
N VAL A 75 -0.98 -8.87 3.01
CA VAL A 75 -2.18 -9.03 2.19
C VAL A 75 -3.08 -10.07 2.86
N ASP A 76 -4.25 -9.64 3.31
CA ASP A 76 -5.31 -10.50 3.83
C ASP A 76 -6.45 -10.55 2.82
N LEU A 77 -6.60 -11.69 2.14
CA LEU A 77 -7.62 -11.93 1.11
C LEU A 77 -8.92 -12.52 1.70
N ARG A 78 -9.03 -12.62 3.02
CA ARG A 78 -10.28 -13.01 3.67
C ARG A 78 -11.22 -11.79 3.75
N PRO A 79 -12.54 -12.02 3.73
CA PRO A 79 -13.48 -10.98 4.09
C PRO A 79 -13.28 -10.55 5.56
N VAL A 80 -13.06 -9.26 5.79
CA VAL A 80 -12.76 -8.71 7.12
C VAL A 80 -13.53 -7.41 7.33
N GLY A 81 -14.39 -7.38 8.35
CA GLY A 81 -15.10 -6.17 8.79
C GLY A 81 -15.83 -5.40 7.68
N GLY A 82 -16.37 -6.10 6.69
CA GLY A 82 -17.08 -5.52 5.54
C GLY A 82 -16.22 -5.28 4.29
N ALA A 83 -14.89 -5.48 4.37
CA ALA A 83 -14.01 -5.53 3.22
C ALA A 83 -13.95 -6.96 2.64
N ASP A 84 -13.73 -7.06 1.34
CA ASP A 84 -13.43 -8.32 0.64
C ASP A 84 -11.96 -8.72 0.82
N SER A 85 -11.06 -7.73 0.90
CA SER A 85 -9.66 -7.92 1.26
C SER A 85 -9.02 -6.66 1.84
N VAL A 86 -7.88 -6.84 2.51
CA VAL A 86 -7.13 -5.79 3.17
C VAL A 86 -5.65 -5.91 2.82
N ILE A 87 -5.00 -4.76 2.61
CA ILE A 87 -3.56 -4.63 2.43
C ILE A 87 -3.05 -3.66 3.49
N ALA A 88 -2.15 -4.09 4.36
CA ALA A 88 -1.49 -3.21 5.32
C ALA A 88 -0.03 -3.03 4.93
N VAL A 89 0.45 -1.78 4.93
CA VAL A 89 1.78 -1.39 4.45
C VAL A 89 2.43 -0.49 5.50
N HIS A 90 3.66 -0.84 5.87
CA HIS A 90 4.58 0.02 6.60
C HIS A 90 5.81 0.27 5.72
N ASP A 91 5.95 1.51 5.23
CA ASP A 91 7.15 1.93 4.52
C ASP A 91 7.97 2.88 5.40
N ALA A 92 9.25 2.56 5.62
CA ALA A 92 10.15 3.37 6.43
C ALA A 92 11.40 3.76 5.63
N PHE A 93 11.62 5.06 5.51
CA PHE A 93 12.77 5.67 4.83
C PHE A 93 13.61 6.48 5.81
N ALA A 94 14.93 6.45 5.61
CA ALA A 94 15.86 7.32 6.30
C ALA A 94 17.08 7.62 5.43
N ASP A 95 17.64 8.81 5.59
CA ASP A 95 18.92 9.23 5.00
C ASP A 95 19.53 10.38 5.82
N SER A 96 20.82 10.65 5.61
CA SER A 96 21.57 11.75 6.21
C SER A 96 21.17 13.14 5.70
N VAL A 97 20.43 13.22 4.59
CA VAL A 97 19.94 14.47 3.99
C VAL A 97 18.42 14.45 3.87
N SER A 98 17.81 15.64 3.84
CA SER A 98 16.36 15.76 3.70
C SER A 98 15.91 15.43 2.28
N HIS A 99 14.84 14.65 2.15
CA HIS A 99 14.17 14.33 0.89
C HIS A 99 12.68 14.63 0.96
N ARG A 100 12.06 14.63 -0.23
CA ARG A 100 10.61 14.55 -0.40
C ARG A 100 10.23 13.13 -0.80
N TYR A 101 9.54 12.43 0.09
CA TYR A 101 9.07 11.06 -0.10
C TYR A 101 7.61 11.06 -0.52
N GLU A 102 7.27 10.32 -1.58
CA GLU A 102 5.91 10.18 -2.09
C GLU A 102 5.48 8.72 -2.10
N TRP A 103 4.44 8.38 -1.33
CA TRP A 103 3.68 7.15 -1.52
C TRP A 103 2.50 7.44 -2.45
N GLN A 104 2.32 6.63 -3.50
CA GLN A 104 1.31 6.92 -4.52
C GLN A 104 0.48 5.72 -4.96
N LEU A 105 -0.76 6.00 -5.35
CA LEU A 105 -1.63 5.12 -6.10
C LEU A 105 -1.99 5.81 -7.41
N ALA A 106 -1.76 5.12 -8.53
CA ALA A 106 -2.16 5.57 -9.86
C ALA A 106 -3.39 4.78 -10.31
N PRO A 107 -4.62 5.23 -9.99
CA PRO A 107 -5.83 4.55 -10.43
C PRO A 107 -6.05 4.67 -11.94
N GLU A 108 -6.89 3.79 -12.47
CA GLU A 108 -7.42 3.97 -13.83
C GLU A 108 -8.21 5.29 -13.94
N PRO A 109 -8.24 5.92 -15.13
CA PRO A 109 -9.08 7.08 -15.37
C PRO A 109 -10.56 6.82 -15.05
N GLY A 110 -11.25 7.85 -14.54
CA GLY A 110 -12.68 7.81 -14.24
C GLY A 110 -13.04 7.27 -12.85
N LEU A 111 -12.05 7.14 -11.94
CA LEU A 111 -12.29 6.91 -10.52
C LEU A 111 -12.64 8.22 -9.79
N GLU A 112 -13.64 8.19 -8.93
CA GLU A 112 -13.86 9.26 -7.96
C GLU A 112 -12.88 9.07 -6.79
N ILE A 113 -12.18 10.14 -6.41
CA ILE A 113 -11.22 10.14 -5.29
C ILE A 113 -11.65 11.22 -4.29
N ALA A 114 -12.00 10.80 -3.07
CA ALA A 114 -12.24 11.68 -1.93
C ALA A 114 -11.14 11.45 -0.88
N PHE A 115 -10.62 12.50 -0.26
CA PHE A 115 -9.59 12.37 0.77
C PHE A 115 -9.56 13.58 1.73
N GLY A 116 -8.93 13.40 2.88
CA GLY A 116 -8.73 14.46 3.88
C GLY A 116 -9.66 14.35 5.09
N ASP A 117 -10.70 13.51 5.01
CA ASP A 117 -11.54 13.17 6.16
C ASP A 117 -10.74 12.44 7.23
N THR A 118 -11.16 12.60 8.49
CA THR A 118 -10.52 11.94 9.64
C THR A 118 -11.45 10.89 10.24
N GLU A 119 -10.90 9.73 10.54
CA GLU A 119 -11.60 8.62 11.19
C GLU A 119 -10.71 8.05 12.30
N SER A 120 -11.18 8.09 13.54
CA SER A 120 -10.41 7.62 14.72
C SER A 120 -8.98 8.19 14.76
N GLY A 121 -8.82 9.47 14.43
CA GLY A 121 -7.50 10.15 14.40
C GLY A 121 -6.66 9.87 13.15
N SER A 122 -7.03 8.92 12.29
CA SER A 122 -6.34 8.64 11.02
C SER A 122 -6.90 9.52 9.88
N ARG A 123 -6.05 9.96 8.95
CA ARG A 123 -6.53 10.56 7.69
C ARG A 123 -6.99 9.48 6.73
N THR A 124 -8.08 9.71 6.02
CA THR A 124 -8.66 8.73 5.12
C THR A 124 -8.69 9.21 3.67
N PHE A 125 -8.75 8.24 2.77
CA PHE A 125 -9.05 8.43 1.37
C PHE A 125 -9.96 7.31 0.86
N LEU A 126 -10.76 7.60 -0.15
CA LEU A 126 -11.76 6.71 -0.69
C LEU A 126 -11.83 6.86 -2.20
N PHE A 127 -11.66 5.73 -2.88
CA PHE A 127 -11.68 5.56 -4.31
C PHE A 127 -12.97 4.82 -4.66
N ARG A 128 -13.75 5.31 -5.63
CA ARG A 128 -15.02 4.68 -6.03
C ARG A 128 -15.16 4.51 -7.54
N LYS A 129 -15.71 3.36 -7.95
CA LYS A 129 -16.12 3.05 -9.32
C LYS A 129 -17.38 2.18 -9.30
N GLY A 130 -18.53 2.81 -9.52
CA GLY A 130 -19.83 2.14 -9.36
C GLY A 130 -20.03 1.69 -7.92
N ASP A 131 -20.32 0.40 -7.72
CA ASP A 131 -20.49 -0.20 -6.39
C ASP A 131 -19.16 -0.65 -5.74
N ALA A 132 -18.05 -0.63 -6.49
CA ALA A 132 -16.73 -1.02 -5.97
C ALA A 132 -16.01 0.16 -5.32
N TRP A 133 -15.25 -0.13 -4.26
CA TRP A 133 -14.49 0.86 -3.53
C TRP A 133 -13.11 0.35 -3.08
N LEU A 134 -12.18 1.29 -2.91
CA LEU A 134 -10.95 1.13 -2.14
C LEU A 134 -10.90 2.26 -1.11
N LYS A 135 -10.82 1.92 0.17
CA LYS A 135 -10.70 2.87 1.27
C LYS A 135 -9.33 2.71 1.92
N GLY A 136 -8.67 3.83 2.20
CA GLY A 136 -7.39 3.85 2.88
C GLY A 136 -7.40 4.67 4.15
N TRP A 137 -6.58 4.26 5.12
CA TRP A 137 -6.30 4.98 6.36
C TRP A 137 -4.80 5.22 6.48
N VAL A 138 -4.42 6.46 6.80
CA VAL A 138 -3.06 6.89 7.13
C VAL A 138 -3.00 7.11 8.64
N LEU A 139 -2.39 6.17 9.36
CA LEU A 139 -2.46 6.08 10.83
C LEU A 139 -1.58 7.10 11.56
N ASN A 140 -0.52 7.59 10.91
CA ASN A 140 0.39 8.58 11.47
C ASN A 140 0.28 9.93 10.75
N PRO A 141 -0.89 10.59 10.71
CA PRO A 141 -1.14 11.67 9.75
C PRO A 141 -0.34 12.96 9.99
N GLU A 142 0.33 13.12 11.13
CA GLU A 142 1.20 14.27 11.40
C GLU A 142 2.32 14.36 10.36
N GLY A 143 2.49 15.54 9.75
CA GLY A 143 3.47 15.78 8.69
C GLY A 143 3.18 15.11 7.35
N ALA A 144 2.07 14.39 7.20
CA ALA A 144 1.64 13.82 5.93
C ALA A 144 0.77 14.82 5.16
N GLU A 145 1.03 14.98 3.86
CA GLU A 145 0.20 15.78 2.94
C GLU A 145 -0.49 14.87 1.93
N LEU A 146 -1.82 14.90 1.89
CA LEU A 146 -2.61 14.16 0.91
C LEU A 146 -2.92 15.08 -0.27
N SER A 147 -2.70 14.60 -1.49
CA SER A 147 -2.94 15.37 -2.71
C SER A 147 -3.21 14.47 -3.90
N THR A 148 -3.60 15.08 -5.02
CA THR A 148 -3.62 14.43 -6.33
C THR A 148 -2.75 15.21 -7.30
N ASP A 149 -2.02 14.50 -8.16
CA ASP A 149 -1.21 15.06 -9.24
C ASP A 149 -1.23 14.10 -10.42
N LYS A 150 -1.63 14.60 -11.60
CA LYS A 150 -1.81 13.80 -12.83
C LYS A 150 -2.62 12.52 -12.59
N ASP A 151 -3.77 12.67 -11.92
CA ASP A 151 -4.69 11.59 -11.54
C ASP A 151 -4.13 10.53 -10.58
N ALA A 152 -2.89 10.67 -10.11
CA ALA A 152 -2.34 9.85 -9.04
C ALA A 152 -2.64 10.47 -7.67
N PHE A 153 -3.14 9.67 -6.75
CA PHE A 153 -3.24 10.04 -5.34
C PHE A 153 -1.87 9.90 -4.68
N LYS A 154 -1.52 10.85 -3.81
CA LYS A 154 -0.22 10.92 -3.15
C LYS A 154 -0.36 11.18 -1.66
N VAL A 155 0.46 10.50 -0.88
CA VAL A 155 0.81 10.85 0.51
C VAL A 155 2.26 11.31 0.50
N THR A 156 2.50 12.58 0.81
CA THR A 156 3.83 13.19 0.78
C THR A 156 4.34 13.44 2.20
N ARG A 157 5.64 13.20 2.41
CA ARG A 157 6.39 13.62 3.60
C ARG A 157 7.71 14.25 3.19
N THR A 158 8.21 15.18 3.99
CA THR A 158 9.52 15.80 3.77
C THR A 158 10.34 15.73 5.06
N GLY A 159 11.61 15.33 4.95
CA GLY A 159 12.51 15.21 6.08
C GLY A 159 13.69 14.27 5.80
N THR A 160 14.53 14.05 6.80
CA THR A 160 15.57 13.00 6.77
C THR A 160 14.97 11.60 6.93
N GLU A 161 13.77 11.52 7.51
CA GLU A 161 13.02 10.28 7.71
C GLU A 161 11.60 10.42 7.18
N ALA A 162 11.02 9.32 6.73
CA ALA A 162 9.60 9.23 6.43
C ALA A 162 9.06 7.84 6.79
N ASP A 163 7.93 7.83 7.50
CA ASP A 163 7.22 6.61 7.90
C ASP A 163 5.80 6.67 7.32
N PHE A 164 5.42 5.74 6.46
CA PHE A 164 4.08 5.63 5.91
C PHE A 164 3.39 4.40 6.49
N ARG A 165 2.34 4.64 7.29
CA ARG A 165 1.52 3.59 7.92
C ARG A 165 0.15 3.59 7.29
N ILE A 166 -0.05 2.71 6.30
CA ILE A 166 -1.22 2.74 5.44
C ILE A 166 -1.91 1.39 5.48
N VAL A 167 -3.22 1.39 5.77
CA VAL A 167 -4.09 0.23 5.55
C VAL A 167 -5.05 0.55 4.43
N LEU A 168 -5.21 -0.37 3.49
CA LEU A 168 -6.13 -0.32 2.37
C LEU A 168 -7.14 -1.44 2.53
N ALA A 169 -8.42 -1.13 2.47
CA ALA A 169 -9.48 -2.11 2.33
C ALA A 169 -10.12 -1.97 0.94
N VAL A 170 -10.52 -3.08 0.34
CA VAL A 170 -11.29 -3.10 -0.90
C VAL A 170 -12.56 -3.89 -0.72
N GLY A 171 -13.61 -3.51 -1.44
CA GLY A 171 -14.88 -4.24 -1.41
C GLY A 171 -15.95 -3.61 -2.29
N LYS A 172 -17.19 -3.95 -1.98
CA LYS A 172 -18.39 -3.42 -2.66
C LYS A 172 -19.42 -2.85 -1.67
N GLY A 173 -20.35 -2.04 -2.15
CA GLY A 173 -21.38 -1.44 -1.31
C GLY A 173 -20.84 -0.32 -0.43
N THR A 174 -21.19 -0.38 0.86
CA THR A 174 -20.80 0.65 1.85
C THR A 174 -19.37 0.39 2.34
N PRO A 175 -18.43 1.34 2.16
CA PRO A 175 -17.09 1.22 2.73
C PRO A 175 -17.16 1.14 4.26
N PRO A 176 -16.36 0.28 4.90
CA PRO A 176 -16.41 0.10 6.34
C PRO A 176 -15.77 1.29 7.08
N THR A 177 -16.03 1.37 8.37
CA THR A 177 -15.25 2.19 9.31
C THR A 177 -14.29 1.30 10.08
N ALA A 178 -13.20 1.89 10.57
CA ALA A 178 -12.19 1.24 11.38
C ALA A 178 -11.96 2.03 12.67
N ALA A 179 -11.53 1.31 13.70
CA ALA A 179 -10.95 1.92 14.89
C ALA A 179 -9.43 1.99 14.69
N ALA A 180 -8.81 3.11 15.07
CA ALA A 180 -7.37 3.29 15.00
C ALA A 180 -6.86 3.80 16.35
N ASP A 181 -5.71 3.29 16.76
CA ASP A 181 -4.99 3.71 17.96
C ASP A 181 -3.48 3.56 17.71
N GLY A 182 -2.78 4.70 17.60
CA GLY A 182 -1.36 4.72 17.25
C GLY A 182 -1.06 4.02 15.92
N SER A 183 -0.24 2.97 15.97
CA SER A 183 0.13 2.11 14.83
C SER A 183 -0.88 1.02 14.52
N THR A 184 -1.93 0.87 15.33
CA THR A 184 -2.89 -0.22 15.19
C THR A 184 -4.17 0.22 14.52
N LEU A 185 -4.66 -0.56 13.54
CA LEU A 185 -5.98 -0.41 12.95
C LEU A 185 -6.79 -1.70 13.10
N SER A 186 -8.02 -1.58 13.60
CA SER A 186 -8.95 -2.68 13.76
C SER A 186 -10.14 -2.55 12.81
N LEU A 187 -10.36 -3.59 12.01
CA LEU A 187 -11.47 -3.73 11.07
C LEU A 187 -12.31 -4.95 11.46
N GLY A 188 -13.49 -4.72 12.03
CA GLY A 188 -14.26 -5.77 12.69
C GLY A 188 -13.48 -6.38 13.86
N SER A 189 -13.23 -7.68 13.83
CA SER A 189 -12.44 -8.40 14.85
C SER A 189 -10.97 -8.63 14.46
N THR A 190 -10.51 -8.09 13.32
CA THR A 190 -9.13 -8.27 12.86
C THR A 190 -8.36 -6.99 13.08
N THR A 191 -7.13 -7.14 13.56
CA THR A 191 -6.24 -6.04 13.92
C THR A 191 -4.95 -6.12 13.11
N TYR A 192 -4.52 -4.96 12.62
CA TYR A 192 -3.26 -4.76 11.92
C TYR A 192 -2.42 -3.79 12.75
N ASP A 193 -1.36 -4.31 13.38
CA ASP A 193 -0.36 -3.49 14.07
C ASP A 193 0.78 -3.18 13.10
N LEU A 194 0.93 -1.92 12.73
CA LEU A 194 1.89 -1.49 11.73
C LEU A 194 3.32 -1.37 12.26
N ASP A 195 3.54 -1.40 13.58
CA ASP A 195 4.90 -1.54 14.14
C ASP A 195 5.37 -3.00 14.16
N SER A 196 4.44 -3.97 14.04
CA SER A 196 4.70 -5.41 14.15
C SER A 196 4.02 -6.23 13.04
N LEU A 197 3.97 -5.73 11.80
CA LEU A 197 3.28 -6.43 10.68
C LEU A 197 3.82 -7.85 10.44
N GLY A 198 5.11 -8.08 10.72
CA GLY A 198 5.76 -9.38 10.69
C GLY A 198 5.10 -10.43 11.61
N ASP A 199 4.38 -10.00 12.64
CA ASP A 199 3.68 -10.88 13.57
C ASP A 199 2.21 -11.10 13.21
N HIS A 200 1.68 -10.39 12.21
CA HIS A 200 0.30 -10.55 11.79
C HIS A 200 0.05 -11.99 11.32
N ARG A 201 -0.88 -12.66 12.00
CA ARG A 201 -1.39 -13.98 11.67
C ARG A 201 -2.90 -13.89 11.49
N PRO A 202 -3.40 -14.00 10.26
CA PRO A 202 -4.83 -14.05 10.03
C PRO A 202 -5.40 -15.30 10.72
N ALA A 203 -6.57 -15.18 11.37
CA ALA A 203 -7.26 -16.35 11.91
C ALA A 203 -7.39 -17.41 10.81
N GLY A 204 -6.92 -18.63 11.09
CA GLY A 204 -6.99 -19.71 10.10
C GLY A 204 -8.41 -19.83 9.55
N THR A 205 -8.53 -20.05 8.24
CA THR A 205 -9.81 -20.40 7.64
C THR A 205 -10.28 -21.65 8.39
N ARG A 206 -11.24 -21.51 9.32
CA ARG A 206 -11.87 -22.68 9.92
C ARG A 206 -12.37 -23.46 8.73
N GLU A 207 -11.82 -24.65 8.50
CA GLU A 207 -12.38 -25.58 7.54
C GLU A 207 -13.87 -25.63 7.85
N SER A 208 -14.68 -25.13 6.92
CA SER A 208 -16.11 -25.32 7.03
C SER A 208 -16.26 -26.82 6.98
N SER A 209 -16.52 -27.43 8.12
CA SER A 209 -16.93 -28.81 8.24
C SER A 209 -18.32 -28.90 7.62
N ALA A 210 -18.36 -28.81 6.29
CA ALA A 210 -19.54 -29.11 5.52
C ALA A 210 -19.93 -30.54 5.94
N PRO A 211 -21.16 -30.75 6.43
CA PRO A 211 -21.57 -32.08 6.84
C PRO A 211 -21.43 -32.99 5.62
N VAL A 212 -20.61 -34.02 5.75
CA VAL A 212 -20.56 -35.11 4.77
C VAL A 212 -21.99 -35.62 4.66
N ARG A 213 -22.64 -35.35 3.52
CA ARG A 213 -23.94 -35.93 3.24
C ARG A 213 -23.66 -37.39 2.90
N ASP A 214 -23.96 -38.29 3.84
CA ASP A 214 -24.06 -39.71 3.54
C ASP A 214 -25.12 -39.87 2.44
N VAL A 215 -24.65 -40.28 1.26
CA VAL A 215 -25.52 -40.70 0.17
C VAL A 215 -26.03 -42.09 0.54
N GLN A 216 -27.33 -42.20 0.80
CA GLN A 216 -28.04 -43.48 0.95
C GLN A 216 -28.30 -44.14 -0.40
#